data_AF-Q8T4G0-F1
#
_entry.id   AF-Q8T4G0-F1
#
_cell.length_a   1.000
_cell.length_b   1.000
_cell.length_c   1.000
_cell.angle_alpha   90.00
_cell.angle_beta   90.00
_cell.angle_gamma   90.00
#
_symmetry.space_group_name_H-M   'P 1'
#
loop_
_entity.id
_entity.type
_entity.pdbx_description
1 polymer ?
#
loop_
_entity_poly.entity_id
_entity_poly.type
_entity_poly.pdbx_seq_one_letter_code
_entity_poly.pdbx_strand_id
1 'polypeptide(L)'
;MVRGMGLGLTTTRSDLSATEHPTAHGTGAIRRTPSTSSEEEEEEEDLEDHELVPSPDLTSVDRSERYSDIRQLLARQQPVAAALEGISGAQWIVGDGYDLEAFNQVNGVWPLGHPLPLPDWSSSESAGKGTLIFDNVWQYEELNGIVETTLQRMLEETHYNTVNLFVDFYRSFKRTRRSDLRSFFQFYDVPINRRHHMCVSLAFEIMARMVQMFPVLANYLYVVSCEEQVMDCNDYVQLDEECGLNSVDAGVEKEHVMVAMRIAIGDRRGVMILDPGYHVSRAVTVMQDQSYPHTGEL
;
A
#
# COMPACT_ATOMS: atom_id res chain seq x y z
N MET A 1 40.77 -18.80 43.67
CA MET A 1 42.02 -18.54 44.44
C MET A 1 43.12 -19.32 43.76
N VAL A 2 44.28 -18.70 43.44
CA VAL A 2 45.39 -19.28 42.61
C VAL A 2 44.98 -19.51 41.12
N ARG A 3 45.70 -19.24 40.01
CA ARG A 3 47.07 -18.85 39.52
C ARG A 3 47.83 -19.95 38.74
N GLY A 4 48.44 -19.54 37.61
CA GLY A 4 49.29 -20.34 36.69
C GLY A 4 48.84 -20.13 35.23
N MET A 5 49.52 -19.46 34.27
CA MET A 5 50.92 -19.12 33.94
C MET A 5 51.74 -20.20 33.19
N GLY A 6 52.31 -19.82 32.02
CA GLY A 6 53.19 -20.61 31.13
C GLY A 6 52.68 -20.57 29.67
N LEU A 7 53.31 -19.95 28.65
CA LEU A 7 54.66 -20.13 28.04
C LEU A 7 54.79 -21.46 27.25
N GLY A 8 55.31 -21.52 26.00
CA GLY A 8 55.85 -20.50 25.08
C GLY A 8 56.05 -21.07 23.64
N LEU A 9 56.19 -20.25 22.58
CA LEU A 9 57.44 -19.75 21.96
C LEU A 9 58.25 -20.72 21.05
N THR A 10 58.23 -20.49 19.70
CA THR A 10 59.36 -20.31 18.72
C THR A 10 58.78 -20.30 17.28
N THR A 11 59.11 -19.44 16.28
CA THR A 11 60.39 -18.96 15.69
C THR A 11 61.03 -20.02 14.76
N THR A 12 61.40 -19.82 13.47
CA THR A 12 62.14 -18.76 12.73
C THR A 12 61.39 -18.28 11.44
N ARG A 13 61.71 -17.22 10.66
CA ARG A 13 62.96 -16.64 10.06
C ARG A 13 63.68 -17.58 9.04
N SER A 14 64.31 -17.16 7.92
CA SER A 14 64.25 -15.98 6.99
C SER A 14 65.26 -16.23 5.81
N ASP A 15 65.73 -15.37 4.87
CA ASP A 15 65.75 -13.91 4.60
C ASP A 15 66.07 -13.59 3.09
N LEU A 16 65.47 -12.51 2.54
CA LEU A 16 66.01 -11.43 1.64
C LEU A 16 66.79 -11.62 0.29
N SER A 17 66.56 -10.63 -0.62
CA SER A 17 67.37 -10.03 -1.73
C SER A 17 66.72 -10.11 -3.14
N ALA A 18 66.43 -9.00 -3.87
CA ALA A 18 67.26 -8.04 -4.66
C ALA A 18 67.74 -8.65 -6.03
N THR A 19 67.82 -7.98 -7.21
CA THR A 19 68.10 -6.55 -7.59
C THR A 19 67.58 -6.14 -9.01
N GLU A 20 67.24 -4.85 -9.18
CA GLU A 20 67.55 -3.91 -10.32
C GLU A 20 66.93 -3.94 -11.75
N HIS A 21 67.05 -2.77 -12.42
CA HIS A 21 66.63 -2.32 -13.78
C HIS A 21 67.86 -2.28 -14.76
N PRO A 22 67.91 -1.75 -16.03
CA PRO A 22 67.03 -0.76 -16.72
C PRO A 22 66.89 -0.80 -18.30
N THR A 23 66.19 0.22 -18.89
CA THR A 23 66.30 0.80 -20.27
C THR A 23 66.03 -0.04 -21.55
N ALA A 24 65.69 0.50 -22.75
CA ALA A 24 65.02 1.76 -23.19
C ALA A 24 64.73 1.77 -24.73
N HIS A 25 63.83 2.67 -25.19
CA HIS A 25 63.56 3.14 -26.58
C HIS A 25 63.03 2.13 -27.65
N GLY A 26 62.25 2.57 -28.66
CA GLY A 26 61.63 3.90 -28.84
C GLY A 26 60.83 4.15 -30.12
N THR A 27 60.20 5.34 -30.15
CA THR A 27 59.83 6.20 -31.30
C THR A 27 58.90 5.71 -32.42
N GLY A 28 57.69 6.30 -32.43
CA GLY A 28 56.89 6.63 -33.63
C GLY A 28 56.00 7.83 -33.31
N ALA A 29 56.04 8.93 -34.09
CA ALA A 29 55.46 10.21 -33.66
C ALA A 29 54.88 11.05 -34.79
N ILE A 30 53.72 11.68 -34.53
CA ILE A 30 53.16 12.80 -35.33
C ILE A 30 52.73 13.93 -34.37
N ARG A 31 53.00 15.17 -34.79
CA ARG A 31 52.64 16.48 -34.21
C ARG A 31 51.52 17.10 -35.09
N ARG A 32 50.70 18.11 -34.75
CA ARG A 32 50.59 19.13 -33.67
C ARG A 32 49.17 19.77 -33.79
N THR A 33 48.40 20.03 -32.72
CA THR A 33 48.09 21.36 -32.09
C THR A 33 47.64 22.53 -33.00
N PRO A 34 46.88 23.54 -32.49
CA PRO A 34 45.75 23.54 -31.51
C PRO A 34 44.63 24.58 -31.84
N SER A 35 43.69 24.83 -30.90
CA SER A 35 42.69 25.96 -30.85
C SER A 35 41.43 25.75 -31.74
N THR A 36 40.26 26.38 -31.52
CA THR A 36 39.78 27.46 -30.60
C THR A 36 38.32 27.23 -30.14
N SER A 37 37.91 27.98 -29.12
CA SER A 37 36.53 28.46 -28.85
C SER A 37 35.53 27.53 -28.14
N SER A 38 34.58 28.21 -27.51
CA SER A 38 33.36 27.74 -26.88
C SER A 38 32.15 28.22 -27.69
N GLU A 39 31.16 27.36 -27.85
CA GLU A 39 29.73 27.59 -28.11
C GLU A 39 29.12 26.20 -27.80
N GLU A 40 28.32 26.02 -26.76
CA GLU A 40 26.87 26.29 -26.74
C GLU A 40 26.13 25.52 -27.85
N GLU A 41 26.23 24.18 -27.77
CA GLU A 41 25.28 23.27 -28.41
C GLU A 41 24.10 23.06 -27.44
N GLU A 42 23.01 23.77 -27.69
CA GLU A 42 21.71 23.48 -27.09
C GLU A 42 21.17 22.21 -27.76
N GLU A 43 21.23 21.06 -27.06
CA GLU A 43 20.46 19.89 -27.48
C GLU A 43 18.97 20.22 -27.27
N GLU A 44 18.28 20.55 -28.38
CA GLU A 44 16.82 20.65 -28.42
C GLU A 44 16.24 19.29 -28.01
N GLU A 45 15.81 19.16 -26.75
CA GLU A 45 14.93 18.06 -26.36
C GLU A 45 13.66 18.20 -27.20
N ASP A 46 13.47 17.26 -28.14
CA ASP A 46 12.20 17.08 -28.87
C ASP A 46 11.11 16.75 -27.84
N LEU A 47 10.53 17.80 -27.28
CA LEU A 47 9.26 17.79 -26.58
C LEU A 47 8.19 17.49 -27.64
N GLU A 48 8.08 16.21 -28.00
CA GLU A 48 6.82 15.68 -28.49
C GLU A 48 5.77 16.03 -27.44
N ASP A 49 5.01 17.08 -27.73
CA ASP A 49 3.72 17.32 -27.08
C ASP A 49 2.87 16.07 -27.35
N HIS A 50 2.97 15.12 -26.42
CA HIS A 50 1.90 14.19 -26.12
C HIS A 50 0.75 15.03 -25.59
N GLU A 51 0.09 15.73 -26.52
CA GLU A 51 -1.21 16.36 -26.39
C GLU A 51 -2.05 15.38 -25.58
N LEU A 52 -2.39 15.78 -24.35
CA LEU A 52 -3.03 14.90 -23.39
C LEU A 52 -4.44 14.59 -23.89
N VAL A 53 -4.53 13.62 -24.80
CA VAL A 53 -5.76 13.03 -25.32
C VAL A 53 -6.60 12.74 -24.09
N PRO A 54 -7.69 13.49 -23.85
CA PRO A 54 -8.41 13.36 -22.61
C PRO A 54 -8.82 11.91 -22.48
N SER A 55 -8.39 11.26 -21.39
CA SER A 55 -8.84 9.89 -21.12
C SER A 55 -10.35 9.90 -21.24
N PRO A 56 -10.94 9.06 -22.12
CA PRO A 56 -12.33 9.22 -22.50
C PRO A 56 -13.16 9.25 -21.23
N ASP A 57 -14.04 10.24 -21.09
CA ASP A 57 -14.85 10.40 -19.88
C ASP A 57 -15.88 9.26 -19.82
N LEU A 58 -15.42 8.11 -19.34
CA LEU A 58 -16.21 6.90 -19.20
C LEU A 58 -17.20 6.99 -18.03
N THR A 59 -17.23 8.10 -17.28
CA THR A 59 -18.36 8.40 -16.38
C THR A 59 -19.61 8.83 -17.15
N SER A 60 -19.44 9.23 -18.42
CA SER A 60 -20.53 9.47 -19.39
C SER A 60 -21.22 8.19 -19.87
N VAL A 61 -20.75 6.98 -19.48
CA VAL A 61 -21.36 5.69 -19.83
C VAL A 61 -22.59 5.40 -18.97
N ASP A 62 -23.64 6.16 -19.27
CA ASP A 62 -25.06 5.91 -18.96
C ASP A 62 -25.49 5.89 -17.48
N ARG A 63 -26.67 6.45 -17.21
CA ARG A 63 -27.41 6.31 -15.93
C ARG A 63 -28.15 4.98 -15.92
N SER A 64 -27.41 3.91 -16.22
CA SER A 64 -27.97 2.70 -16.81
C SER A 64 -28.89 1.92 -15.86
N GLU A 65 -29.98 1.40 -16.42
CA GLU A 65 -30.90 0.47 -15.74
C GLU A 65 -30.18 -0.80 -15.25
N ARG A 66 -29.00 -1.12 -15.82
CA ARG A 66 -28.11 -2.24 -15.49
C ARG A 66 -27.87 -2.44 -13.99
N TYR A 67 -27.84 -1.39 -13.18
CA TYR A 67 -27.62 -1.47 -11.73
C TYR A 67 -28.79 -0.89 -10.92
N SER A 68 -30.01 -0.90 -11.48
CA SER A 68 -31.19 -0.29 -10.86
C SER A 68 -31.59 -0.95 -9.55
N ASP A 69 -31.53 -2.29 -9.47
CA ASP A 69 -31.86 -3.05 -8.26
C ASP A 69 -30.84 -2.79 -7.12
N ILE A 70 -29.53 -2.89 -7.38
CA ILE A 70 -28.49 -2.48 -6.40
C ILE A 70 -28.63 -1.00 -5.98
N ARG A 71 -28.91 -0.08 -6.92
CA ARG A 71 -29.15 1.33 -6.57
C ARG A 71 -30.36 1.48 -5.65
N GLN A 72 -31.43 0.70 -5.85
CA GLN A 72 -32.60 0.73 -4.99
C GLN A 72 -32.33 0.08 -3.62
N LEU A 73 -31.60 -1.03 -3.57
CA LEU A 73 -31.17 -1.71 -2.33
C LEU A 73 -30.34 -0.77 -1.45
N LEU A 74 -29.37 -0.07 -2.04
CA LEU A 74 -28.51 0.88 -1.33
C LEU A 74 -29.28 2.14 -0.91
N ALA A 75 -30.19 2.66 -1.75
CA ALA A 75 -31.03 3.81 -1.39
C ALA A 75 -31.95 3.53 -0.21
N ARG A 76 -32.51 2.31 -0.09
CA ARG A 76 -33.33 1.88 1.07
C ARG A 76 -32.53 1.82 2.38
N GLN A 77 -31.21 1.71 2.30
CA GLN A 77 -30.32 1.46 3.45
C GLN A 77 -29.46 2.66 3.85
N GLN A 78 -29.61 3.82 3.21
CA GLN A 78 -29.01 5.06 3.72
C GLN A 78 -29.44 5.28 5.19
N PRO A 79 -28.49 5.33 6.15
CA PRO A 79 -28.85 5.51 7.54
C PRO A 79 -29.46 6.91 7.73
N VAL A 80 -30.61 6.97 8.40
CA VAL A 80 -31.41 8.20 8.58
C VAL A 80 -30.65 9.33 9.30
N ALA A 81 -29.52 9.01 9.95
CA ALA A 81 -28.60 9.97 10.56
C ALA A 81 -27.63 10.67 9.58
N ALA A 82 -27.45 10.15 8.37
CA ALA A 82 -26.47 10.65 7.39
C ALA A 82 -27.16 11.35 6.20
N ALA A 83 -27.66 12.56 6.44
CA ALA A 83 -28.06 13.44 5.34
C ALA A 83 -26.86 13.71 4.41
N LEU A 84 -27.09 13.70 3.09
CA LEU A 84 -26.05 13.67 2.05
C LEU A 84 -25.15 14.91 1.93
N GLU A 85 -25.28 15.89 2.81
CA GLU A 85 -24.65 17.22 2.73
C GLU A 85 -23.12 17.19 2.81
N GLY A 86 -22.51 16.11 3.33
CA GLY A 86 -21.05 15.88 3.28
C GLY A 86 -20.60 14.95 2.15
N ILE A 87 -21.20 13.76 2.04
CA ILE A 87 -20.70 12.68 1.16
C ILE A 87 -20.85 13.03 -0.32
N SER A 88 -21.84 13.85 -0.71
CA SER A 88 -22.01 14.28 -2.11
C SER A 88 -20.89 15.21 -2.64
N GLY A 89 -19.95 15.63 -1.79
CA GLY A 89 -18.77 16.41 -2.17
C GLY A 89 -17.43 15.83 -1.69
N ALA A 90 -17.43 14.66 -1.05
CA ALA A 90 -16.21 14.00 -0.58
C ALA A 90 -15.43 13.44 -1.79
N GLN A 91 -14.40 14.17 -2.24
CA GLN A 91 -13.61 13.77 -3.40
C GLN A 91 -12.46 12.85 -2.96
N TRP A 92 -12.75 11.55 -2.84
CA TRP A 92 -11.81 10.50 -2.37
C TRP A 92 -10.48 10.45 -3.15
N ILE A 93 -10.42 11.08 -4.32
CA ILE A 93 -9.26 11.25 -5.20
C ILE A 93 -8.95 12.75 -5.30
N VAL A 94 -7.74 13.17 -4.91
CA VAL A 94 -7.33 14.58 -4.92
C VAL A 94 -6.12 14.76 -5.83
N GLY A 95 -6.37 15.14 -7.09
CA GLY A 95 -5.35 15.13 -8.15
C GLY A 95 -4.80 13.72 -8.36
N ASP A 96 -3.48 13.56 -8.26
CA ASP A 96 -2.80 12.25 -8.27
C ASP A 96 -2.89 11.49 -6.94
N GLY A 97 -3.40 12.10 -5.88
CA GLY A 97 -3.46 11.55 -4.53
C GLY A 97 -4.86 11.06 -4.13
N TYR A 98 -5.00 10.79 -2.83
CA TYR A 98 -6.26 10.40 -2.20
C TYR A 98 -6.57 11.34 -1.02
N ASP A 99 -7.84 11.53 -0.71
CA ASP A 99 -8.27 12.25 0.49
C ASP A 99 -8.12 11.34 1.72
N LEU A 100 -7.01 11.49 2.46
CA LEU A 100 -6.69 10.65 3.61
C LEU A 100 -7.68 10.82 4.78
N GLU A 101 -8.37 11.97 4.88
CA GLU A 101 -9.42 12.18 5.88
C GLU A 101 -10.64 11.31 5.58
N ALA A 102 -11.01 11.15 4.29
CA ALA A 102 -12.09 10.24 3.88
C ALA A 102 -11.82 8.75 4.17
N PHE A 103 -10.55 8.37 4.36
CA PHE A 103 -10.13 7.03 4.80
C PHE A 103 -9.94 6.90 6.33
N ASN A 104 -10.20 7.97 7.10
CA ASN A 104 -9.94 8.04 8.55
C ASN A 104 -8.48 7.73 8.95
N GLN A 105 -7.49 8.00 8.10
CA GLN A 105 -6.09 7.73 8.47
C GLN A 105 -5.55 8.76 9.46
N VAL A 106 -5.04 8.26 10.59
CA VAL A 106 -4.40 9.06 11.64
C VAL A 106 -3.06 8.43 12.04
N ASN A 107 -2.09 9.27 12.43
CA ASN A 107 -0.81 8.81 12.95
C ASN A 107 -0.94 8.47 14.44
N GLY A 108 -0.79 7.19 14.78
CA GLY A 108 -0.75 6.73 16.17
C GLY A 108 0.51 7.15 16.93
N VAL A 109 0.56 6.82 18.22
CA VAL A 109 1.67 7.19 19.12
C VAL A 109 2.95 6.48 18.72
N TRP A 110 4.09 7.18 18.68
CA TRP A 110 5.41 6.58 18.40
C TRP A 110 6.19 6.31 19.70
N PRO A 111 6.36 5.05 20.14
CA PRO A 111 7.09 4.72 21.36
C PRO A 111 8.60 4.91 21.19
N LEU A 112 9.28 5.28 22.29
CA LEU A 112 10.75 5.41 22.30
C LEU A 112 11.41 4.06 22.02
N GLY A 113 12.13 3.98 20.90
CA GLY A 113 12.87 2.79 20.46
C GLY A 113 12.16 1.98 19.36
N HIS A 114 10.85 2.15 19.18
CA HIS A 114 10.06 1.43 18.18
C HIS A 114 10.40 1.88 16.75
N PRO A 115 10.43 0.97 15.74
CA PRO A 115 10.81 1.32 14.36
C PRO A 115 9.75 2.17 13.63
N LEU A 116 8.49 2.09 14.04
CA LEU A 116 7.31 2.74 13.46
C LEU A 116 6.39 3.30 14.57
N PRO A 117 5.42 4.18 14.28
CA PRO A 117 4.32 4.45 15.21
C PRO A 117 3.50 3.18 15.47
N LEU A 118 2.83 3.14 16.62
CA LEU A 118 1.76 2.16 16.86
C LEU A 118 0.56 2.45 15.93
N PRO A 119 -0.24 1.44 15.58
CA PRO A 119 -1.54 1.69 14.96
C PRO A 119 -2.48 2.44 15.91
N ASP A 120 -3.49 3.08 15.33
CA ASP A 120 -4.62 3.65 16.07
C ASP A 120 -5.92 3.19 15.39
N TRP A 121 -6.53 2.14 15.96
CA TRP A 121 -7.79 1.60 15.45
C TRP A 121 -9.00 2.39 15.96
N SER A 122 -9.90 2.80 15.06
CA SER A 122 -11.22 3.30 15.45
C SER A 122 -11.94 2.27 16.32
N SER A 123 -12.37 2.66 17.52
CA SER A 123 -13.05 1.74 18.45
C SER A 123 -14.34 1.20 17.83
N SER A 124 -14.82 0.03 18.29
CA SER A 124 -16.06 -0.54 17.74
C SER A 124 -17.31 0.31 17.98
N GLU A 125 -17.22 1.37 18.79
CA GLU A 125 -18.27 2.36 19.00
C GLU A 125 -18.08 3.62 18.12
N SER A 126 -16.84 4.01 17.78
CA SER A 126 -16.54 5.17 16.92
C SER A 126 -16.35 4.83 15.43
N ALA A 127 -16.17 3.56 15.08
CA ALA A 127 -15.87 3.11 13.71
C ALA A 127 -16.92 3.52 12.66
N GLY A 128 -18.17 3.75 13.07
CA GLY A 128 -19.23 4.39 12.26
C GLY A 128 -19.75 3.62 11.04
N LYS A 129 -19.04 2.58 10.57
CA LYS A 129 -19.41 1.79 9.38
C LYS A 129 -20.57 0.84 9.69
N GLY A 130 -21.57 0.82 8.81
CA GLY A 130 -22.73 -0.05 8.91
C GLY A 130 -22.43 -1.50 8.55
N THR A 131 -23.44 -2.36 8.69
CA THR A 131 -23.51 -3.68 8.05
C THR A 131 -24.47 -3.59 6.88
N LEU A 132 -24.03 -3.94 5.68
CA LEU A 132 -24.87 -3.90 4.48
C LEU A 132 -25.78 -5.13 4.44
N ILE A 133 -27.09 -4.91 4.37
CA ILE A 133 -28.11 -5.95 4.49
C ILE A 133 -28.59 -6.36 3.10
N PHE A 134 -28.85 -7.65 2.92
CA PHE A 134 -29.44 -8.24 1.73
C PHE A 134 -30.64 -9.10 2.16
N ASP A 135 -31.76 -8.99 1.46
CA ASP A 135 -32.96 -9.79 1.70
C ASP A 135 -32.72 -11.28 1.39
N ASN A 136 -31.80 -11.57 0.47
CA ASN A 136 -31.48 -12.91 -0.06
C ASN A 136 -30.11 -12.92 -0.76
N VAL A 137 -29.63 -14.13 -1.10
CA VAL A 137 -28.28 -14.33 -1.67
C VAL A 137 -28.13 -13.75 -3.09
N TRP A 138 -29.19 -13.70 -3.92
CA TRP A 138 -29.09 -13.16 -5.28
C TRP A 138 -28.74 -11.66 -5.31
N GLN A 139 -29.29 -10.88 -4.38
CA GLN A 139 -28.92 -9.46 -4.21
C GLN A 139 -27.45 -9.30 -3.79
N TYR A 140 -26.92 -10.26 -3.04
CA TYR A 140 -25.50 -10.29 -2.67
C TYR A 140 -24.63 -10.65 -3.88
N GLU A 141 -24.98 -11.69 -4.62
CA GLU A 141 -24.30 -12.14 -5.84
C GLU A 141 -24.25 -11.03 -6.91
N GLU A 142 -25.33 -10.26 -7.08
CA GLU A 142 -25.38 -9.13 -8.02
C GLU A 142 -24.35 -8.05 -7.63
N LEU A 143 -24.28 -7.63 -6.35
CA LEU A 143 -23.26 -6.69 -5.90
C LEU A 143 -21.85 -7.29 -6.02
N ASN A 144 -21.67 -8.56 -5.64
CA ASN A 144 -20.40 -9.27 -5.71
C ASN A 144 -19.86 -9.27 -7.14
N GLY A 145 -20.69 -9.60 -8.14
CA GLY A 145 -20.30 -9.56 -9.55
C GLY A 145 -19.86 -8.17 -10.03
N ILE A 146 -20.49 -7.09 -9.54
CA ILE A 146 -20.07 -5.71 -9.87
C ILE A 146 -18.74 -5.36 -9.19
N VAL A 147 -18.58 -5.75 -7.92
CA VAL A 147 -17.32 -5.58 -7.16
C VAL A 147 -16.17 -6.31 -7.85
N GLU A 148 -16.37 -7.58 -8.20
CA GLU A 148 -15.35 -8.41 -8.88
C GLU A 148 -15.01 -7.90 -10.27
N THR A 149 -15.99 -7.48 -11.07
CA THR A 149 -15.75 -6.85 -12.38
C THR A 149 -14.93 -5.57 -12.23
N THR A 150 -15.20 -4.77 -11.19
CA THR A 150 -14.47 -3.51 -10.92
C THR A 150 -13.04 -3.79 -10.43
N LEU A 151 -12.86 -4.81 -9.59
CA LEU A 151 -11.59 -5.26 -9.04
C LEU A 151 -10.69 -5.89 -10.10
N GLN A 152 -11.22 -6.79 -10.94
CA GLN A 152 -10.51 -7.40 -12.08
C GLN A 152 -9.97 -6.32 -13.01
N ARG A 153 -10.86 -5.43 -13.48
CA ARG A 153 -10.48 -4.35 -14.38
C ARG A 153 -9.47 -3.38 -13.74
N MET A 154 -9.56 -3.12 -12.44
CA MET A 154 -8.56 -2.32 -11.73
C MET A 154 -7.19 -3.00 -11.71
N LEU A 155 -7.12 -4.32 -11.49
CA LEU A 155 -5.87 -5.09 -11.48
C LEU A 155 -5.29 -5.32 -12.89
N GLU A 156 -6.09 -5.18 -13.94
CA GLU A 156 -5.62 -5.08 -15.33
C GLU A 156 -5.02 -3.68 -15.64
N GLU A 157 -5.64 -2.62 -15.11
CA GLU A 157 -5.24 -1.22 -15.32
C GLU A 157 -4.11 -0.73 -14.40
N THR A 158 -3.81 -1.43 -13.30
CA THR A 158 -2.85 -1.02 -12.26
C THR A 158 -1.93 -2.17 -11.85
N HIS A 159 -0.68 -1.89 -11.49
CA HIS A 159 0.35 -2.90 -11.21
C HIS A 159 1.15 -2.57 -9.96
N TYR A 160 1.47 -3.57 -9.12
CA TYR A 160 2.27 -3.38 -7.90
C TYR A 160 3.65 -2.78 -8.20
N ASN A 161 4.02 -1.69 -7.52
CA ASN A 161 5.22 -0.92 -7.83
C ASN A 161 6.04 -0.53 -6.58
N THR A 162 6.67 -1.54 -5.96
CA THR A 162 7.65 -1.34 -4.87
C THR A 162 8.99 -0.81 -5.35
N VAL A 163 9.35 -1.03 -6.63
CA VAL A 163 10.66 -0.63 -7.18
C VAL A 163 10.80 0.88 -7.25
N ASN A 164 9.81 1.59 -7.81
CA ASN A 164 9.84 3.05 -7.84
C ASN A 164 9.78 3.65 -6.43
N LEU A 165 8.98 3.07 -5.52
CA LEU A 165 8.92 3.50 -4.12
C LEU A 165 10.30 3.43 -3.44
N PHE A 166 11.06 2.33 -3.60
CA PHE A 166 12.42 2.22 -3.08
C PHE A 166 13.38 3.25 -3.71
N VAL A 167 13.28 3.46 -5.03
CA VAL A 167 14.10 4.43 -5.76
C VAL A 167 13.80 5.88 -5.32
N ASP A 168 12.53 6.23 -5.07
CA ASP A 168 12.11 7.57 -4.64
C ASP A 168 12.35 7.82 -3.15
N PHE A 169 12.28 6.80 -2.31
CA PHE A 169 12.83 6.83 -0.94
C PHE A 169 14.34 7.15 -0.98
N TYR A 170 15.12 6.43 -1.79
CA TYR A 170 16.56 6.67 -1.94
C TYR A 170 16.86 8.09 -2.48
N ARG A 171 16.19 8.52 -3.56
CA ARG A 171 16.31 9.89 -4.10
C ARG A 171 15.99 10.94 -3.03
N SER A 172 14.93 10.74 -2.27
CA SER A 172 14.52 11.63 -1.18
C SER A 172 15.55 11.70 -0.07
N PHE A 173 16.06 10.56 0.40
CA PHE A 173 17.16 10.50 1.38
C PHE A 173 18.38 11.27 0.89
N LYS A 174 18.88 10.97 -0.31
CA LYS A 174 20.03 11.65 -0.91
C LYS A 174 19.84 13.15 -1.05
N ARG A 175 18.62 13.61 -1.39
CA ARG A 175 18.27 15.04 -1.49
C ARG A 175 18.40 15.79 -0.16
N THR A 176 18.15 15.13 0.98
CA THR A 176 18.34 15.76 2.31
C THR A 176 19.81 16.02 2.68
N ARG A 177 20.76 15.36 2.00
CA ARG A 177 22.20 15.34 2.32
C ARG A 177 22.53 14.85 3.75
N ARG A 178 21.58 14.24 4.47
CA ARG A 178 21.82 13.58 5.76
C ARG A 178 22.67 12.33 5.56
N SER A 179 23.50 12.00 6.55
CA SER A 179 24.26 10.75 6.62
C SER A 179 23.54 9.65 7.43
N ASP A 180 22.70 10.04 8.40
CA ASP A 180 21.89 9.10 9.16
C ASP A 180 20.59 8.76 8.42
N LEU A 181 20.44 7.48 8.06
CA LEU A 181 19.24 6.92 7.46
C LEU A 181 18.10 6.75 8.47
N ARG A 182 18.41 6.52 9.77
CA ARG A 182 17.38 6.28 10.80
C ARG A 182 16.56 7.54 11.05
N SER A 183 17.21 8.66 11.33
CA SER A 183 16.57 9.98 11.48
C SER A 183 16.06 10.56 10.15
N PHE A 184 16.25 9.88 9.01
CA PHE A 184 15.51 10.18 7.79
C PHE A 184 14.21 9.36 7.72
N PHE A 185 14.31 8.04 7.88
CA PHE A 185 13.17 7.12 7.85
C PHE A 185 12.08 7.50 8.88
N GLN A 186 12.47 7.90 10.10
CA GLN A 186 11.54 8.34 11.14
C GLN A 186 10.77 9.65 10.84
N PHE A 187 11.12 10.36 9.76
CA PHE A 187 10.43 11.56 9.28
C PHE A 187 10.24 11.51 7.75
N TYR A 188 10.09 10.31 7.18
CA TYR A 188 9.80 10.14 5.76
C TYR A 188 8.34 9.74 5.55
N ASP A 189 7.53 10.73 5.19
CA ASP A 189 6.14 10.50 4.78
C ASP A 189 6.13 9.75 3.44
N VAL A 190 5.68 8.49 3.47
CA VAL A 190 5.54 7.65 2.27
C VAL A 190 4.39 8.21 1.41
N PRO A 191 4.63 8.60 0.14
CA PRO A 191 3.60 9.25 -0.65
C PRO A 191 2.56 8.24 -1.17
N ILE A 192 1.39 8.15 -0.52
CA ILE A 192 0.27 7.33 -0.99
C ILE A 192 -0.40 8.03 -2.18
N ASN A 193 -0.25 7.48 -3.40
CA ASN A 193 -0.72 8.13 -4.63
C ASN A 193 -1.09 7.13 -5.74
N ARG A 194 -1.79 7.62 -6.78
CA ARG A 194 -2.30 6.88 -7.95
C ARG A 194 -1.24 6.51 -9.00
N ARG A 195 0.04 6.88 -8.79
CA ARG A 195 1.16 6.54 -9.71
C ARG A 195 2.04 5.41 -9.15
N HIS A 196 1.96 5.17 -7.83
CA HIS A 196 2.80 4.24 -7.08
C HIS A 196 1.89 3.28 -6.32
N HIS A 197 1.39 2.27 -7.03
CA HIS A 197 0.45 1.30 -6.51
C HIS A 197 1.15 0.31 -5.57
N MET A 198 0.82 0.41 -4.28
CA MET A 198 1.14 -0.50 -3.19
C MET A 198 -0.18 -0.95 -2.54
N CYS A 199 -0.15 -1.89 -1.60
CA CYS A 199 -1.35 -2.43 -0.95
C CYS A 199 -2.34 -1.33 -0.49
N VAL A 200 -1.85 -0.30 0.19
CA VAL A 200 -2.64 0.86 0.65
C VAL A 200 -3.28 1.63 -0.52
N SER A 201 -2.51 2.05 -1.52
CA SER A 201 -3.03 2.85 -2.65
C SER A 201 -3.90 2.03 -3.62
N LEU A 202 -3.81 0.70 -3.61
CA LEU A 202 -4.70 -0.22 -4.32
C LEU A 202 -6.01 -0.48 -3.56
N ALA A 203 -5.95 -0.60 -2.23
CA ALA A 203 -7.14 -0.62 -1.38
C ALA A 203 -7.94 0.68 -1.51
N PHE A 204 -7.26 1.83 -1.55
CA PHE A 204 -7.90 3.13 -1.78
C PHE A 204 -8.51 3.24 -3.19
N GLU A 205 -7.84 2.70 -4.22
CA GLU A 205 -8.34 2.74 -5.60
C GLU A 205 -9.66 1.96 -5.75
N ILE A 206 -9.74 0.72 -5.24
CA ILE A 206 -10.98 -0.06 -5.37
C ILE A 206 -12.13 0.57 -4.57
N MET A 207 -11.86 1.10 -3.37
CA MET A 207 -12.88 1.81 -2.61
C MET A 207 -13.34 3.08 -3.32
N ALA A 208 -12.42 3.90 -3.85
CA ALA A 208 -12.77 5.13 -4.57
C ALA A 208 -13.62 4.83 -5.82
N ARG A 209 -13.27 3.80 -6.60
CA ARG A 209 -14.07 3.34 -7.76
C ARG A 209 -15.46 2.86 -7.34
N MET A 210 -15.57 2.07 -6.28
CA MET A 210 -16.86 1.57 -5.77
C MET A 210 -17.74 2.70 -5.21
N VAL A 211 -17.16 3.66 -4.49
CA VAL A 211 -17.86 4.84 -3.96
C VAL A 211 -18.28 5.80 -5.07
N GLN A 212 -17.45 6.00 -6.11
CA GLN A 212 -17.82 6.78 -7.29
C GLN A 212 -19.03 6.17 -8.02
N MET A 213 -19.09 4.84 -8.12
CA MET A 213 -20.23 4.14 -8.74
C MET A 213 -21.49 4.15 -7.85
N PHE A 214 -21.30 3.97 -6.54
CA PHE A 214 -22.36 3.93 -5.53
C PHE A 214 -21.94 4.66 -4.22
N PRO A 215 -22.19 5.97 -4.09
CA PRO A 215 -21.72 6.78 -2.95
C PRO A 215 -22.15 6.29 -1.57
N VAL A 216 -23.24 5.52 -1.49
CA VAL A 216 -23.73 4.88 -0.25
C VAL A 216 -22.68 3.92 0.36
N LEU A 217 -21.85 3.27 -0.46
CA LEU A 217 -20.84 2.31 0.00
C LEU A 217 -19.74 2.94 0.88
N ALA A 218 -19.59 4.28 0.87
CA ALA A 218 -18.72 5.01 1.80
C ALA A 218 -19.06 4.73 3.28
N ASN A 219 -20.31 4.39 3.58
CA ASN A 219 -20.79 4.05 4.92
C ASN A 219 -20.51 2.59 5.33
N TYR A 220 -20.00 1.74 4.41
CA TYR A 220 -19.90 0.29 4.59
C TYR A 220 -18.51 -0.27 4.32
N LEU A 221 -17.78 0.32 3.36
CA LEU A 221 -16.40 -0.02 3.04
C LEU A 221 -15.44 0.59 4.06
N TYR A 222 -14.50 -0.20 4.56
CA TYR A 222 -13.38 0.25 5.38
C TYR A 222 -12.09 -0.50 5.03
N VAL A 223 -10.97 0.09 5.42
CA VAL A 223 -9.63 -0.48 5.25
C VAL A 223 -9.32 -1.37 6.46
N VAL A 224 -8.65 -2.50 6.25
CA VAL A 224 -8.18 -3.38 7.33
C VAL A 224 -6.70 -3.68 7.18
N SER A 225 -6.00 -3.73 8.31
CA SER A 225 -4.60 -4.15 8.40
C SER A 225 -4.48 -5.66 8.52
N CYS A 226 -3.38 -6.20 7.99
CA CYS A 226 -3.14 -7.62 7.86
C CYS A 226 -1.71 -7.95 8.31
N GLU A 227 -1.54 -9.16 8.84
CA GLU A 227 -0.27 -9.72 9.30
C GLU A 227 -0.05 -11.00 8.50
N GLU A 228 1.08 -11.08 7.78
CA GLU A 228 1.27 -12.12 6.77
C GLU A 228 1.60 -13.49 7.39
N GLN A 229 2.06 -13.51 8.65
CA GLN A 229 2.66 -14.68 9.30
C GLN A 229 2.07 -14.96 10.69
N VAL A 230 0.73 -15.05 10.78
CA VAL A 230 0.04 -15.53 11.99
C VAL A 230 0.42 -17.01 12.23
N MET A 231 1.25 -17.26 13.24
CA MET A 231 1.82 -18.59 13.53
C MET A 231 0.84 -19.54 14.22
N ASP A 232 -0.02 -19.04 15.12
CA ASP A 232 -1.19 -19.74 15.64
C ASP A 232 -2.34 -18.74 15.82
N CYS A 233 -3.54 -19.10 15.37
CA CYS A 233 -4.70 -18.22 15.36
C CYS A 233 -5.33 -18.01 16.75
N ASN A 234 -5.16 -18.95 17.69
CA ASN A 234 -5.69 -18.84 19.05
C ASN A 234 -4.81 -17.93 19.89
N ASP A 235 -3.49 -18.11 19.81
CA ASP A 235 -2.51 -17.25 20.49
C ASP A 235 -2.66 -15.81 20.00
N TYR A 236 -2.76 -15.61 18.67
CA TYR A 236 -2.97 -14.29 18.06
C TYR A 236 -4.28 -13.60 18.51
N VAL A 237 -5.37 -14.36 18.74
CA VAL A 237 -6.63 -13.78 19.23
C VAL A 237 -6.58 -13.48 20.73
N GLN A 238 -5.99 -14.37 21.54
CA GLN A 238 -5.82 -14.15 22.99
C GLN A 238 -4.94 -12.93 23.28
N LEU A 239 -4.00 -12.61 22.40
CA LEU A 239 -3.12 -11.44 22.49
C LEU A 239 -3.89 -10.09 22.49
N ASP A 240 -5.04 -10.00 21.80
CA ASP A 240 -5.94 -8.84 21.89
C ASP A 240 -6.72 -8.82 23.21
N GLU A 241 -7.14 -9.99 23.70
CA GLU A 241 -7.87 -10.12 24.98
C GLU A 241 -6.98 -9.83 26.21
N GLU A 242 -5.69 -10.18 26.16
CA GLU A 242 -4.73 -9.97 27.26
C GLU A 242 -4.06 -8.59 27.23
N CYS A 243 -3.59 -8.14 26.06
CA CYS A 243 -2.77 -6.93 25.90
C CYS A 243 -3.43 -5.81 25.08
N GLY A 244 -4.36 -6.15 24.19
CA GLY A 244 -4.96 -5.24 23.20
C GLY A 244 -4.03 -4.94 22.02
N LEU A 245 -4.55 -5.03 20.79
CA LEU A 245 -3.81 -4.84 19.53
C LEU A 245 -3.24 -3.42 19.29
N ASN A 246 -3.47 -2.48 20.21
CA ASN A 246 -2.85 -1.15 20.23
C ASN A 246 -1.65 -1.05 21.21
N SER A 247 -1.29 -2.13 21.91
CA SER A 247 -0.17 -2.14 22.87
C SER A 247 1.17 -2.45 22.21
N VAL A 248 2.25 -1.88 22.76
CA VAL A 248 3.63 -2.29 22.44
C VAL A 248 3.86 -3.76 22.81
N ASP A 249 3.23 -4.22 23.90
CA ASP A 249 3.38 -5.57 24.43
C ASP A 249 2.66 -6.63 23.58
N ALA A 250 1.80 -6.22 22.63
CA ALA A 250 1.21 -7.14 21.66
C ALA A 250 2.24 -7.60 20.61
N GLY A 251 3.30 -6.84 20.33
CA GLY A 251 4.34 -7.25 19.36
C GLY A 251 3.86 -7.50 17.93
N VAL A 252 2.66 -7.01 17.59
CA VAL A 252 1.94 -7.27 16.34
C VAL A 252 2.46 -6.38 15.20
N GLU A 253 3.02 -7.00 14.16
CA GLU A 253 3.52 -6.31 12.97
C GLU A 253 2.49 -6.39 11.83
N LYS A 254 2.00 -5.22 11.38
CA LYS A 254 1.02 -5.11 10.29
C LYS A 254 1.70 -4.63 9.01
N GLU A 255 1.86 -5.55 8.07
CA GLU A 255 2.65 -5.37 6.85
C GLU A 255 1.78 -5.11 5.61
N HIS A 256 0.55 -5.66 5.60
CA HIS A 256 -0.33 -5.68 4.44
C HIS A 256 -1.71 -5.05 4.74
N VAL A 257 -2.44 -4.66 3.70
CA VAL A 257 -3.69 -3.91 3.78
C VAL A 257 -4.70 -4.42 2.75
N MET A 258 -5.91 -4.72 3.23
CA MET A 258 -7.08 -5.13 2.44
C MET A 258 -8.24 -4.16 2.62
N VAL A 259 -9.30 -4.32 1.82
CA VAL A 259 -10.60 -3.64 2.01
C VAL A 259 -11.61 -4.65 2.55
N ALA A 260 -12.45 -4.22 3.49
CA ALA A 260 -13.51 -5.04 4.05
C ALA A 260 -14.86 -4.30 4.08
N MET A 261 -15.94 -5.09 4.11
CA MET A 261 -17.31 -4.64 4.29
C MET A 261 -18.10 -5.66 5.10
N ARG A 262 -18.77 -5.23 6.18
CA ARG A 262 -19.66 -6.09 6.97
C ARG A 262 -20.95 -6.32 6.19
N ILE A 263 -21.40 -7.57 6.11
CA ILE A 263 -22.61 -7.97 5.38
C ILE A 263 -23.56 -8.79 6.26
N ALA A 264 -24.85 -8.75 5.94
CA ALA A 264 -25.86 -9.65 6.49
C ALA A 264 -26.84 -10.08 5.39
N ILE A 265 -27.10 -11.38 5.26
CA ILE A 265 -28.06 -11.95 4.32
C ILE A 265 -29.20 -12.56 5.13
N GLY A 266 -30.31 -11.84 5.26
CA GLY A 266 -31.29 -12.09 6.31
C GLY A 266 -30.68 -11.90 7.70
N ASP A 267 -30.71 -12.93 8.53
CA ASP A 267 -30.05 -12.99 9.85
C ASP A 267 -28.58 -13.47 9.80
N ARG A 268 -28.13 -14.00 8.65
CA ARG A 268 -26.81 -14.61 8.46
C ARG A 268 -25.74 -13.54 8.26
N ARG A 269 -24.85 -13.36 9.24
CA ARG A 269 -23.78 -12.34 9.20
C ARG A 269 -22.53 -12.84 8.48
N GLY A 270 -21.77 -11.92 7.89
CA GLY A 270 -20.47 -12.19 7.30
C GLY A 270 -19.65 -10.94 7.00
N VAL A 271 -18.52 -11.12 6.32
CA VAL A 271 -17.65 -10.04 5.82
C VAL A 271 -17.27 -10.33 4.36
N MET A 272 -17.39 -9.32 3.49
CA MET A 272 -16.75 -9.30 2.17
C MET A 272 -15.37 -8.66 2.32
N ILE A 273 -14.34 -9.28 1.74
CA ILE A 273 -12.93 -8.86 1.79
C ILE A 273 -12.39 -8.78 0.36
N LEU A 274 -11.67 -7.71 0.03
CA LEU A 274 -10.98 -7.51 -1.25
C LEU A 274 -9.48 -7.31 -1.00
N ASP A 275 -8.65 -8.13 -1.63
CA ASP A 275 -7.19 -8.00 -1.58
C ASP A 275 -6.60 -7.65 -2.96
N PRO A 276 -6.57 -6.37 -3.31
CA PRO A 276 -5.91 -5.94 -4.53
C PRO A 276 -4.38 -5.90 -4.39
N GLY A 277 -3.81 -5.93 -3.18
CA GLY A 277 -2.37 -5.91 -2.96
C GLY A 277 -1.72 -7.20 -3.48
N TYR A 278 -2.25 -8.36 -3.06
CA TYR A 278 -1.88 -9.66 -3.63
C TYR A 278 -2.56 -9.99 -4.96
N HIS A 279 -3.23 -9.02 -5.59
CA HIS A 279 -3.90 -9.16 -6.89
C HIS A 279 -4.96 -10.27 -6.91
N VAL A 280 -5.67 -10.46 -5.78
CA VAL A 280 -6.79 -11.40 -5.68
C VAL A 280 -7.98 -10.83 -6.45
N SER A 281 -8.18 -11.32 -7.67
CA SER A 281 -9.15 -10.81 -8.64
C SER A 281 -10.61 -11.24 -8.38
N ARG A 282 -10.96 -11.52 -7.13
CA ARG A 282 -12.29 -11.96 -6.66
C ARG A 282 -12.54 -11.48 -5.23
N ALA A 283 -13.80 -11.40 -4.83
CA ALA A 283 -14.17 -11.09 -3.47
C ALA A 283 -14.11 -12.35 -2.59
N VAL A 284 -13.50 -12.22 -1.41
CA VAL A 284 -13.50 -13.28 -0.40
C VAL A 284 -14.65 -13.02 0.56
N THR A 285 -15.60 -13.95 0.62
CA THR A 285 -16.81 -13.86 1.45
C THR A 285 -16.67 -14.80 2.66
N VAL A 286 -16.60 -14.24 3.86
CA VAL A 286 -16.51 -15.01 5.11
C VAL A 286 -17.85 -14.92 5.84
N MET A 287 -18.74 -15.89 5.60
CA MET A 287 -19.99 -16.03 6.37
C MET A 287 -19.72 -16.69 7.72
N GLN A 288 -20.35 -16.20 8.80
CA GLN A 288 -20.20 -16.70 10.17
C GLN A 288 -20.65 -18.16 10.32
N ASP A 289 -21.60 -18.60 9.52
CA ASP A 289 -22.15 -19.97 9.51
C ASP A 289 -21.48 -20.91 8.50
N GLN A 290 -20.35 -20.47 7.91
CA GLN A 290 -19.54 -21.21 6.93
C GLN A 290 -20.32 -21.70 5.69
N SER A 291 -21.54 -21.21 5.48
CA SER A 291 -22.45 -21.67 4.44
C SER A 291 -22.51 -20.68 3.28
N TYR A 292 -22.82 -21.17 2.07
CA TYR A 292 -22.91 -20.35 0.85
C TYR A 292 -23.65 -19.02 1.09
N PRO A 293 -23.11 -17.84 0.72
CA PRO A 293 -22.01 -17.60 -0.22
C PRO A 293 -20.58 -17.58 0.38
N HIS A 294 -20.31 -18.26 1.51
CA HIS A 294 -18.93 -18.40 2.02
C HIS A 294 -17.97 -18.91 0.94
N THR A 295 -16.78 -18.31 0.83
CA THR A 295 -15.72 -18.68 -0.14
C THR A 295 -14.47 -19.18 0.56
N GLY A 296 -14.00 -20.37 0.16
CA GLY A 296 -12.87 -21.05 0.80
C GLY A 296 -13.25 -22.50 1.09
N GLU A 297 -12.26 -23.30 1.47
CA GLU A 297 -12.44 -24.65 2.01
C GLU A 297 -11.81 -24.70 3.41
N LEU A 298 -12.27 -25.64 4.24
CA LEU A 298 -11.81 -25.86 5.63
C LEU A 298 -10.66 -26.87 5.69
#